data_AF-W0B707-F1
#
_entry.id   AF-W0B707-F1
#
_cell.length_a   1.000
_cell.length_b   1.000
_cell.length_c   1.000
_cell.angle_alpha   90.00
_cell.angle_beta   90.00
_cell.angle_gamma   90.00
#
_symmetry.space_group_name_H-M   'P 1'
#
loop_
_entity.id
_entity.type
_entity.pdbx_description
1 polymer ?
#
loop_
_entity_poly.entity_id
_entity_poly.type
_entity_poly.pdbx_seq_one_letter_code
_entity_poly.pdbx_strand_id
1 'polypeptide(L)'
;MAILFFPLVYPEISDFSLLNALQKGLIPNHYLASAQYIDDYLQAYVDVYLTDEIRNEGLVRNLRGFAQFLDIAGLTNGEMINVTNIARDCGIDRSTVQSYFQILEDTLLGYHIYPYKKK
;
A
#
# COMPACT_ATOMS: atom_id res chain seq x y z
N MET A 1 10.39 0.03 27.14
CA MET A 1 9.39 1.08 26.83
C MET A 1 9.32 1.17 25.31
N ALA A 2 8.34 0.52 24.69
CA ALA A 2 8.16 0.60 23.23
C ALA A 2 7.67 2.01 22.91
N ILE A 3 8.46 2.78 22.17
CA ILE A 3 8.01 4.04 21.60
C ILE A 3 7.07 3.64 20.46
N LEU A 4 5.76 3.82 20.64
CA LEU A 4 4.81 3.71 19.54
C LEU A 4 5.03 4.91 18.62
N PHE A 5 5.62 4.67 17.46
CA PHE A 5 5.82 5.68 16.42
C PHE A 5 4.56 5.75 15.58
N PHE A 6 3.64 6.67 15.92
CA PHE A 6 2.46 6.93 15.11
C PHE A 6 2.81 7.91 13.98
N PRO A 7 2.14 7.81 12.82
CA PRO A 7 2.17 8.87 11.82
C PRO A 7 1.67 10.20 12.41
N LEU A 8 2.20 11.31 11.91
CA LEU A 8 1.72 12.65 12.22
C LEU A 8 0.25 12.79 11.84
N VAL A 9 -0.50 13.56 12.63
CA VAL A 9 -1.86 13.99 12.28
C VAL A 9 -1.88 15.46 11.89
N TYR A 10 -2.91 15.89 11.13
CA TYR A 10 -2.98 17.26 10.61
C TYR A 10 -2.79 18.38 11.67
N PRO A 11 -3.26 18.23 12.94
CA PRO A 11 -3.05 19.28 13.94
C PRO A 11 -1.60 19.41 14.42
N GLU A 12 -0.77 18.37 14.24
CA GLU A 12 0.64 18.37 14.62
C GLU A 12 1.53 19.05 13.58
N ILE A 13 0.97 19.35 12.39
CA ILE A 13 1.69 19.90 11.26
C ILE A 13 1.29 21.37 11.08
N SER A 14 2.25 22.27 11.33
CA SER A 14 2.10 23.69 10.97
C SER A 14 2.05 23.83 9.45
N ASP A 15 1.15 24.68 8.94
CA ASP A 15 0.97 24.93 7.50
C ASP A 15 0.74 23.65 6.68
N PHE A 16 -0.17 22.78 7.15
CA PHE A 16 -0.46 21.50 6.53
C PHE A 16 -0.72 21.61 5.01
N SER A 17 0.04 20.83 4.24
CA SER A 17 -0.13 20.68 2.80
C SER A 17 -0.61 19.27 2.49
N LEU A 18 -1.84 19.16 1.99
CA LEU A 18 -2.43 17.87 1.60
C LEU A 18 -1.57 17.18 0.53
N LEU A 19 -1.05 17.93 -0.45
CA LEU A 19 -0.20 17.35 -1.48
C LEU A 19 1.10 16.79 -0.91
N ASN A 20 1.75 17.50 0.02
CA ASN A 20 2.94 16.95 0.68
C ASN A 20 2.62 15.70 1.49
N ALA A 21 1.49 15.68 2.20
CA ALA A 21 1.06 14.51 2.96
C ALA A 21 0.78 13.30 2.06
N LEU A 22 0.15 13.50 0.90
CA LEU A 22 -0.12 12.42 -0.07
C LEU A 22 1.15 11.92 -0.75
N GLN A 23 2.10 12.80 -1.05
CA GLN A 23 3.34 12.44 -1.75
C GLN A 23 4.38 11.79 -0.84
N LYS A 24 4.44 12.22 0.43
CA LYS A 24 5.48 11.77 1.37
C LYS A 24 4.97 10.78 2.41
N GLY A 25 3.65 10.70 2.60
CA GLY A 25 3.06 10.08 3.78
C GLY A 25 3.25 10.91 5.04
N LEU A 26 2.85 10.35 6.19
CA LEU A 26 2.81 11.06 7.48
C LEU A 26 3.76 10.49 8.52
N ILE A 27 4.61 9.51 8.16
CA ILE A 27 5.71 9.11 9.04
C ILE A 27 6.61 10.33 9.26
N PRO A 28 6.93 10.74 10.52
CA PRO A 28 7.63 12.00 10.78
C PRO A 28 8.89 12.21 9.93
N ASN A 29 9.74 11.19 9.82
CA ASN A 29 10.96 11.26 9.01
C ASN A 29 10.69 11.38 7.51
N HIS A 30 9.60 10.79 6.99
CA HIS A 30 9.23 10.92 5.58
C HIS A 30 8.64 12.30 5.30
N TYR A 31 7.72 12.77 6.14
CA TYR A 31 7.06 14.06 5.95
C TYR A 31 8.07 15.22 5.97
N LEU A 32 9.03 15.16 6.89
CA LEU A 32 10.08 16.18 7.06
C LEU A 32 11.25 16.06 6.08
N ALA A 33 11.38 14.95 5.34
CA ALA A 33 12.48 14.74 4.41
C ALA A 33 12.44 15.72 3.23
N SER A 34 13.64 16.08 2.73
CA SER A 34 13.75 16.84 1.49
C SER A 34 13.35 15.98 0.28
N ALA A 35 12.89 16.64 -0.78
CA ALA A 35 12.30 15.95 -1.95
C ALA A 35 13.22 14.89 -2.57
N GLN A 36 14.53 15.09 -2.51
CA GLN A 36 15.53 14.18 -3.07
C GLN A 36 15.62 12.80 -2.39
N TYR A 37 15.06 12.64 -1.18
CA TYR A 37 15.11 11.38 -0.42
C TYR A 37 13.78 10.63 -0.38
N ILE A 38 12.69 11.24 -0.85
CA ILE A 38 11.34 10.69 -0.69
C ILE A 38 11.20 9.36 -1.42
N ASP A 39 11.71 9.27 -2.65
CA ASP A 39 11.62 8.06 -3.46
C ASP A 39 12.35 6.89 -2.78
N ASP A 40 13.56 7.12 -2.25
CA ASP A 40 14.32 6.11 -1.51
C ASP A 40 13.58 5.63 -0.25
N TYR A 41 12.91 6.54 0.47
CA TYR A 41 12.20 6.23 1.69
C TYR A 41 10.92 5.44 1.42
N LEU A 42 10.16 5.81 0.38
CA LEU A 42 8.98 5.06 -0.05
C LEU A 42 9.37 3.69 -0.59
N GLN A 43 10.47 3.60 -1.35
CA GLN A 43 10.99 2.32 -1.82
C GLN A 43 11.38 1.41 -0.66
N ALA A 44 12.11 1.94 0.33
CA ALA A 44 12.49 1.19 1.52
C ALA A 44 11.25 0.68 2.30
N TYR A 45 10.18 1.47 2.36
CA TYR A 45 8.93 1.06 2.98
C TYR A 45 8.27 -0.11 2.24
N VAL A 46 8.20 -0.03 0.91
CA VAL A 46 7.68 -1.13 0.06
C VAL A 46 8.55 -2.38 0.20
N ASP A 47 9.88 -2.23 0.23
CA ASP A 47 10.82 -3.35 0.35
C ASP A 47 10.66 -4.08 1.70
N VAL A 48 10.47 -3.33 2.79
CA VAL A 48 10.19 -3.88 4.11
C VAL A 48 8.87 -4.65 4.10
N TYR A 49 7.80 -4.08 3.55
CA TYR A 49 6.51 -4.78 3.44
C TYR A 49 6.64 -6.09 2.65
N LEU A 50 7.26 -6.05 1.47
CA LEU A 50 7.44 -7.23 0.62
C LEU A 50 8.35 -8.29 1.26
N THR A 51 9.31 -7.89 2.09
CA THR A 51 10.27 -8.82 2.70
C THR A 51 9.76 -9.37 4.02
N ASP A 52 9.38 -8.50 4.94
CA ASP A 52 9.09 -8.87 6.31
C ASP A 52 7.67 -9.41 6.46
N GLU A 53 6.68 -8.81 5.81
CA GLU A 53 5.29 -9.27 5.90
C GLU A 53 4.99 -10.32 4.83
N ILE A 54 5.28 -10.03 3.56
CA ILE A 54 4.83 -10.90 2.48
C ILE A 54 5.70 -12.16 2.31
N ARG A 55 7.03 -11.99 2.29
CA ARG A 55 7.96 -13.12 2.06
C ARG A 55 8.18 -13.94 3.33
N ASN A 56 8.55 -13.31 4.44
CA ASN A 56 8.96 -14.04 5.65
C ASN A 56 7.79 -14.76 6.33
N GLU A 57 6.57 -14.21 6.26
CA GLU A 57 5.38 -14.91 6.75
C GLU A 57 4.82 -15.92 5.74
N GLY A 58 5.40 -16.01 4.54
CA GLY A 58 5.05 -17.01 3.53
C GLY A 58 3.65 -16.83 2.92
N LEU A 59 3.12 -15.60 2.93
CA LEU A 59 1.77 -15.28 2.45
C LEU A 59 1.61 -15.53 0.95
N VAL A 60 2.71 -15.49 0.19
CA VAL A 60 2.71 -15.77 -1.26
C VAL A 60 3.84 -16.71 -1.69
N ARG A 61 3.53 -17.57 -2.66
CA ARG A 61 4.54 -18.44 -3.31
C ARG A 61 5.28 -17.73 -4.45
N ASN A 62 4.61 -16.81 -5.14
CA ASN A 62 5.16 -16.05 -6.26
C ASN A 62 5.26 -14.56 -5.87
N LEU A 63 6.35 -14.21 -5.20
CA LEU A 63 6.58 -12.83 -4.75
C LEU A 63 6.68 -11.83 -5.90
N ARG A 64 7.27 -12.22 -7.03
CA ARG A 64 7.35 -11.35 -8.21
C ARG A 64 5.96 -11.00 -8.74
N GLY A 65 5.07 -12.00 -8.82
CA GLY A 65 3.68 -11.78 -9.22
C GLY A 65 2.92 -10.91 -8.23
N PHE A 66 3.21 -11.04 -6.93
CA PHE A 66 2.62 -10.16 -5.91
C PHE A 66 3.11 -8.71 -6.03
N ALA A 67 4.42 -8.49 -6.25
CA ALA A 67 4.96 -7.15 -6.45
C ALA A 67 4.33 -6.45 -7.67
N GLN A 68 4.19 -7.16 -8.80
CA GLN A 68 3.50 -6.62 -9.98
C GLN A 68 2.03 -6.32 -9.72
N PHE A 69 1.35 -7.20 -8.97
CA PHE A 69 0.00 -6.94 -8.52
C PHE A 69 -0.08 -5.69 -7.65
N LEU A 70 0.86 -5.50 -6.72
CA LEU A 70 0.88 -4.36 -5.82
C LEU A 70 1.06 -3.04 -6.58
N ASP A 71 1.92 -3.02 -7.61
CA ASP A 71 2.07 -1.87 -8.51
C ASP A 71 0.75 -1.52 -9.21
N ILE A 72 0.09 -2.52 -9.82
CA ILE A 72 -1.18 -2.33 -10.53
C ILE A 72 -2.30 -1.92 -9.58
N ALA A 73 -2.36 -2.53 -8.38
CA ALA A 73 -3.32 -2.18 -7.34
C ALA A 73 -3.11 -0.74 -6.87
N GLY A 74 -1.87 -0.29 -6.71
CA GLY A 74 -1.54 1.11 -6.39
C GLY A 74 -1.96 2.09 -7.48
N LEU A 75 -1.71 1.76 -8.75
CA LEU A 75 -2.09 2.61 -9.89
C LEU A 75 -3.60 2.73 -10.08
N THR A 76 -4.34 1.66 -9.78
CA THR A 76 -5.81 1.60 -9.91
C THR A 76 -6.53 1.85 -8.59
N ASN A 77 -5.81 2.34 -7.56
CA ASN A 77 -6.38 2.59 -6.25
C ASN A 77 -7.52 3.62 -6.31
N GLY A 78 -8.66 3.29 -5.71
CA GLY A 78 -9.87 4.11 -5.76
C GLY A 78 -10.73 3.93 -7.01
N GLU A 79 -10.31 3.12 -7.98
CA GLU A 79 -11.13 2.74 -9.13
C GLU A 79 -11.95 1.47 -8.86
N MET A 80 -12.87 1.15 -9.79
CA MET A 80 -13.59 -0.12 -9.74
C MET A 80 -12.64 -1.28 -10.04
N ILE A 81 -12.56 -2.24 -9.11
CA ILE A 81 -11.68 -3.40 -9.24
C ILE A 81 -12.12 -4.27 -10.43
N ASN A 82 -11.27 -4.37 -11.44
CA ASN A 82 -11.42 -5.30 -12.56
C ASN A 82 -10.39 -6.44 -12.45
N VAL A 83 -10.78 -7.50 -11.72
CA VAL A 83 -9.94 -8.68 -11.49
C VAL A 83 -9.44 -9.32 -12.79
N THR A 84 -10.24 -9.29 -13.87
CA THR A 84 -9.85 -9.91 -15.15
C THR A 84 -8.73 -9.12 -15.84
N ASN A 85 -8.78 -7.79 -15.79
CA ASN A 85 -7.71 -6.95 -16.35
C ASN A 85 -6.43 -7.06 -15.51
N ILE A 86 -6.54 -6.96 -14.18
CA ILE A 86 -5.39 -7.08 -13.27
C ILE A 86 -4.69 -8.43 -13.46
N ALA A 87 -5.46 -9.53 -13.54
CA ALA A 87 -4.92 -10.87 -13.81
C ALA A 87 -4.12 -10.94 -15.12
N ARG A 88 -4.64 -10.32 -16.19
CA ARG A 88 -3.97 -10.26 -17.50
C ARG A 88 -2.67 -9.47 -17.42
N ASP A 89 -2.69 -8.31 -16.79
CA ASP A 89 -1.54 -7.40 -16.71
C ASP A 89 -0.43 -7.96 -15.80
N CYS A 90 -0.82 -8.70 -14.75
CA CYS A 90 0.10 -9.42 -13.87
C CYS A 90 0.57 -10.78 -14.43
N GLY A 91 -0.09 -11.32 -15.46
CA GLY A 91 0.18 -12.67 -15.97
C GLY A 91 -0.12 -13.79 -14.96
N ILE A 92 -1.08 -13.59 -14.06
CA ILE A 92 -1.53 -14.58 -13.05
C ILE A 92 -3.02 -14.87 -13.21
N ASP A 93 -3.53 -15.93 -12.58
CA ASP A 93 -4.95 -16.24 -12.67
C ASP A 93 -5.81 -15.33 -11.76
N ARG A 94 -7.11 -15.24 -12.07
CA ARG A 94 -8.05 -14.38 -11.34
C ARG A 94 -8.22 -14.75 -9.87
N SER A 95 -8.11 -16.05 -9.53
CA SER A 95 -8.24 -16.48 -8.13
C SER A 95 -7.02 -16.08 -7.30
N THR A 96 -5.83 -16.07 -7.90
CA THR A 96 -4.63 -15.51 -7.29
C THR A 96 -4.78 -14.00 -7.05
N VAL A 97 -5.28 -13.22 -8.02
CA VAL A 97 -5.54 -11.78 -7.80
C VAL A 97 -6.51 -11.54 -6.64
N GLN A 98 -7.59 -12.31 -6.56
CA GLN A 98 -8.55 -12.21 -5.44
C GLN A 98 -7.88 -12.53 -4.10
N SER A 99 -7.05 -13.58 -4.07
CA SER A 99 -6.29 -13.96 -2.87
C SER A 99 -5.30 -12.86 -2.48
N TYR A 100 -4.69 -12.17 -3.44
CA TYR A 100 -3.79 -11.06 -3.16
C TYR A 100 -4.51 -9.84 -2.59
N PHE A 101 -5.72 -9.52 -3.05
CA PHE A 101 -6.55 -8.51 -2.38
C PHE A 101 -6.87 -8.89 -0.94
N GLN A 102 -7.17 -10.17 -0.67
CA GLN A 102 -7.38 -10.64 0.71
C GLN A 102 -6.13 -10.43 1.58
N ILE A 103 -4.93 -10.66 1.04
CA ILE A 103 -3.67 -10.39 1.75
C ILE A 103 -3.55 -8.89 2.09
N LEU A 104 -3.95 -7.98 1.20
CA LEU A 104 -3.93 -6.54 1.51
C LEU A 104 -4.87 -6.21 2.68
N GLU A 105 -6.03 -6.85 2.77
CA GLU A 105 -6.95 -6.66 3.90
C GLU A 105 -6.39 -7.26 5.20
N ASP A 106 -5.85 -8.48 5.12
CA ASP A 106 -5.32 -9.20 6.28
C ASP A 106 -4.07 -8.52 6.86
N THR A 107 -3.25 -7.88 6.00
CA THR A 107 -2.07 -7.09 6.37
C THR A 107 -2.40 -5.62 6.67
N LEU A 108 -3.68 -5.24 6.68
CA LEU A 108 -4.16 -3.88 6.94
C LEU A 108 -3.61 -2.82 5.97
N LEU A 109 -3.11 -3.23 4.81
CA LEU A 109 -2.66 -2.32 3.76
C LEU A 109 -3.81 -1.78 2.90
N GLY A 110 -4.92 -2.52 2.82
CA GLY A 110 -6.10 -2.15 2.02
C GLY A 110 -7.42 -2.63 2.61
N TYR A 111 -8.52 -2.19 2.00
CA TYR A 111 -9.87 -2.65 2.31
C TYR A 111 -10.81 -2.39 1.14
N HIS A 112 -11.87 -3.19 1.02
CA HIS A 112 -12.92 -2.97 0.02
C HIS A 112 -13.90 -1.86 0.41
N ILE A 113 -14.20 -0.98 -0.55
CA ILE A 113 -15.30 -0.03 -0.46
C ILE A 113 -16.50 -0.61 -1.23
N TYR A 114 -17.51 -1.06 -0.49
CA TYR A 114 -18.73 -1.59 -1.08
C TYR A 114 -19.71 -0.47 -1.45
N PRO A 115 -20.53 -0.66 -2.50
CA PRO A 115 -21.55 0.31 -2.85
C PRO A 115 -22.51 0.56 -1.69
N TYR A 116 -22.94 1.81 -1.53
CA TYR A 116 -23.91 2.17 -0.51
C TYR A 116 -25.20 1.36 -0.69
N LYS A 117 -25.58 0.62 0.35
CA LYS A 117 -26.87 -0.07 0.43
C LYS A 117 -27.70 0.53 1.57
N LYS A 118 -28.78 1.23 1.22
CA LYS A 118 -29.75 1.71 2.21
C LYS A 118 -30.40 0.50 2.89
N LYS A 119 -30.43 0.50 4.22
CA LYS A 119 -31.10 -0.54 5.03
C LYS A 119 -32.60 -0.58 4.71
#